data_AF-A0AA90PQA5-F1
#
_entry.id   AF-A0AA90PQA5-F1
#
_cell.length_a   1.000
_cell.length_b   1.000
_cell.length_c   1.000
_cell.angle_alpha   90.00
_cell.angle_beta   90.00
_cell.angle_gamma   90.00
#
_symmetry.space_group_name_H-M   'P 1'
#
loop_
_entity.id
_entity.type
_entity.pdbx_description
1 polymer ?
#
loop_
_entity_poly.entity_id
_entity_poly.type
_entity_poly.pdbx_seq_one_letter_code
_entity_poly.pdbx_strand_id
1 'polypeptide(L)' 'METVLSRQLDDLEPTLARHGYRLKDMAEQFDAKAAEIRAMFSNQLEPKRTAEIRERMLAAGLPI' A
#
# COMPACT_ATOMS: atom_id res chain seq x y z
N MET A 1 -15.59 -11.72 -6.20
CA MET A 1 -14.23 -12.31 -6.28
C MET A 1 -13.21 -11.22 -6.01
N GLU A 2 -13.08 -10.77 -4.76
CA GLU A 2 -12.16 -9.68 -4.37
C GLU A 2 -11.19 -10.12 -3.24
N THR A 3 -11.19 -11.41 -2.90
CA THR A 3 -10.52 -11.93 -1.70
C THR A 3 -9.02 -12.18 -1.86
N VAL A 4 -8.53 -12.29 -3.10
CA VAL A 4 -7.11 -12.59 -3.37
C VAL A 4 -6.25 -11.35 -3.17
N LEU A 5 -6.75 -10.17 -3.56
CA LEU A 5 -6.09 -8.89 -3.33
C LEU A 5 -6.04 -8.57 -1.83
N SER A 6 -7.15 -8.73 -1.11
CA SER A 6 -7.18 -8.46 0.35
C SER A 6 -6.18 -9.33 1.12
N ARG A 7 -6.04 -10.62 0.77
CA ARG A 7 -5.13 -11.52 1.49
C ARG A 7 -3.65 -11.20 1.21
N GLN A 8 -3.31 -10.82 -0.02
CA GLN A 8 -1.95 -10.36 -0.34
C GLN A 8 -1.64 -9.03 0.33
N LEU A 9 -2.61 -8.11 0.39
CA LEU A 9 -2.49 -6.82 1.05
C LEU A 9 -2.32 -6.96 2.57
N ASP A 10 -3.10 -7.86 3.19
CA ASP A 10 -3.02 -8.19 4.62
C ASP A 10 -1.67 -8.80 5.01
N ASP A 11 -1.05 -9.61 4.13
CA ASP A 11 0.30 -10.16 4.32
C ASP A 11 1.41 -9.15 3.97
N LEU A 12 1.11 -8.15 3.12
CA LEU A 12 2.07 -7.11 2.75
C LEU A 12 2.35 -6.16 3.93
N GLU A 13 1.33 -5.76 4.70
CA GLU A 13 1.49 -4.88 5.88
C GLU A 13 2.56 -5.39 6.87
N PRO A 14 2.51 -6.66 7.34
CA PRO A 14 3.52 -7.21 8.24
C PRO A 14 4.87 -7.45 7.56
N THR A 15 4.88 -7.74 6.25
CA THR A 15 6.14 -7.90 5.48
C THR A 15 6.88 -6.57 5.37
N LEU A 16 6.19 -5.50 4.98
CA LEU A 16 6.75 -4.16 4.89
C LEU A 16 7.24 -3.67 6.26
N ALA A 17 6.44 -3.85 7.31
CA ALA A 17 6.83 -3.52 8.68
C ALA A 17 8.09 -4.29 9.13
N ARG A 18 8.24 -5.57 8.72
CA ARG A 18 9.43 -6.39 9.00
C ARG A 18 10.67 -5.93 8.25
N HIS A 19 10.51 -5.43 7.03
CA HIS A 19 11.60 -4.88 6.23
C HIS A 19 12.00 -3.45 6.63
N GLY A 20 11.32 -2.85 7.62
CA GLY A 20 11.56 -1.49 8.07
C GLY A 20 10.74 -0.42 7.33
N TYR A 21 9.97 -0.83 6.33
CA TYR A 21 8.97 0.02 5.67
C TYR A 21 7.78 0.24 6.61
N ARG A 22 7.90 1.23 7.49
CA ARG A 22 6.76 1.65 8.31
C ARG A 22 5.73 2.36 7.45
N LEU A 23 4.45 2.26 7.84
CA LEU A 23 3.35 3.01 7.22
C LEU A 23 3.64 4.51 7.06
N LYS A 24 4.39 5.12 7.99
CA LYS A 24 4.83 6.52 7.88
C LYS A 24 5.84 6.74 6.76
N ASP A 25 6.83 5.84 6.66
CA ASP A 25 7.88 5.93 5.66
C ASP A 25 7.33 5.71 4.24
N MET A 26 6.42 4.75 4.10
CA MET A 26 5.66 4.54 2.87
C MET A 26 4.75 5.72 2.55
N ALA A 27 4.04 6.25 3.55
CA ALA A 27 3.24 7.45 3.39
C ALA A 27 4.10 8.64 2.92
N GLU A 28 5.31 8.80 3.45
CA GLU A 28 6.23 9.85 3.01
C GLU A 28 6.82 9.59 1.61
N GLN A 29 7.24 8.36 1.30
CA GLN A 29 7.78 7.98 -0.02
C GLN A 29 6.72 8.04 -1.12
N PHE A 30 5.50 7.58 -0.83
CA PHE A 30 4.39 7.59 -1.77
C PHE A 30 3.54 8.84 -1.64
N ASP A 31 4.00 9.88 -0.92
CA ASP A 31 3.30 11.17 -0.71
C ASP A 31 1.79 10.96 -0.44
N ALA A 32 1.52 10.02 0.46
CA ALA A 32 0.21 9.58 0.91
C ALA A 32 0.12 9.72 2.44
N LYS A 33 -1.04 9.47 3.04
CA LYS A 33 -1.16 9.40 4.51
C LYS A 33 -1.10 7.95 4.96
N ALA A 34 -0.58 7.69 6.16
CA ALA A 34 -0.60 6.35 6.75
C ALA A 34 -2.03 5.77 6.84
N ALA A 35 -3.04 6.64 7.01
CA ALA A 35 -4.45 6.28 6.93
C ALA A 35 -4.89 5.85 5.52
N GLU A 36 -4.38 6.50 4.47
CA GLU A 36 -4.66 6.12 3.07
C GLU A 36 -4.01 4.79 2.72
N ILE A 37 -2.76 4.58 3.12
CA ILE A 37 -2.06 3.31 2.92
C ILE A 37 -2.82 2.16 3.61
N ARG A 38 -3.26 2.34 4.87
CA ARG A 38 -4.14 1.38 5.55
C ARG A 38 -5.47 1.17 4.83
N ALA A 39 -6.11 2.24 4.37
CA ALA A 39 -7.36 2.14 3.63
C ALA A 39 -7.16 1.38 2.32
N MET A 40 -6.00 1.52 1.66
CA MET A 40 -5.64 0.78 0.45
C MET A 40 -5.55 -0.72 0.75
N PHE A 41 -4.87 -1.09 1.84
CA PHE A 41 -4.78 -2.48 2.29
C PHE A 41 -6.15 -3.08 2.63
N SER A 42 -7.04 -2.29 3.23
CA SER A 42 -8.41 -2.69 3.56
C SER A 42 -9.39 -2.60 2.37
N ASN A 43 -8.92 -2.21 1.17
CA ASN A 43 -9.75 -1.93 -0.01
C ASN A 43 -10.87 -0.89 0.28
N GLN A 44 -10.61 0.01 1.24
CA GLN A 44 -11.46 1.12 1.65
C GLN A 44 -10.96 2.48 1.11
N LEU A 45 -9.86 2.47 0.36
CA LEU A 45 -9.34 3.67 -0.30
C LEU A 45 -10.02 3.90 -1.64
N GLU A 46 -10.22 5.16 -2.00
CA GLU A 46 -10.75 5.53 -3.31
C GLU A 46 -9.88 4.96 -4.45
N PRO A 47 -10.49 4.41 -5.51
CA PRO A 47 -9.76 3.76 -6.60
C PRO A 47 -8.79 4.71 -7.30
N LYS A 48 -9.12 6.01 -7.37
CA LYS A 48 -8.21 7.05 -7.90
C LYS A 48 -6.93 7.13 -7.08
N ARG A 49 -7.05 7.12 -5.74
CA ARG A 49 -5.92 7.25 -4.83
C ARG A 49 -5.10 5.96 -4.77
N THR A 50 -5.76 4.81 -4.80
CA THR A 50 -5.10 3.50 -4.95
C THR A 50 -4.26 3.44 -6.23
N ALA A 51 -4.76 3.98 -7.35
CA ALA A 51 -4.02 4.04 -8.61
C ALA A 51 -2.76 4.92 -8.49
N GLU A 52 -2.86 6.10 -7.86
CA GLU A 52 -1.69 6.97 -7.63
C GLU A 52 -0.61 6.30 -6.76
N ILE A 53 -1.01 5.65 -5.67
CA ILE A 53 -0.06 4.97 -4.78
C ILE A 53 0.59 3.78 -5.50
N ARG A 54 -0.19 2.99 -6.26
CA ARG A 54 0.35 1.89 -7.08
C ARG A 54 1.33 2.37 -8.14
N GLU A 55 1.05 3.49 -8.79
CA GLU A 55 1.96 4.06 -9.79
C GLU A 55 3.27 4.50 -9.15
N ARG A 56 3.21 5.12 -7.97
CA ARG A 56 4.41 5.47 -7.19
C ARG A 56 5.18 4.23 -6.72
N MET A 57 4.52 3.13 -6.38
CA MET A 57 5.17 1.84 -6.04
C MET A 57 5.89 1.22 -7.24
N LEU A 58 5.28 1.23 -8.43
CA LEU A 58 5.93 0.82 -9.69
C LEU A 58 7.15 1.69 -9.99
N ALA A 59 7.01 3.00 -9.84
CA ALA A 59 8.10 3.95 -10.04
C ALA A 59 9.24 3.76 -9.03
N ALA A 60 8.93 3.33 -7.80
CA ALA A 60 9.90 2.96 -6.78
C ALA A 60 10.58 1.60 -7.03
N GLY A 61 10.18 0.87 -8.06
CA GLY A 61 10.77 -0.42 -8.43
C GLY A 61 10.34 -1.58 -7.52
N LEU A 62 9.25 -1.43 -6.77
CA LEU A 62 8.67 -2.57 -6.06
C LEU A 62 8.11 -3.56 -7.10
N PRO A 63 8.45 -4.86 -7.03
CA PRO A 63 7.75 -5.86 -7.80
C PRO A 63 6.32 -5.99 -7.23
N ILE A 64 5.35 -5.36 -7.89
CA ILE A 64 3.92 -5.46 -7.59
C ILE A 64 3.18 -6.37 -8.59
#